data_AF-A0A3D0JP12-F1
#
_entry.id   AF-A0A3D0JP12-F1
#
_cell.length_a   1.000
_cell.length_b   1.000
_cell.length_c   1.000
_cell.angle_alpha   90.00
_cell.angle_beta   90.00
_cell.angle_gamma   90.00
#
_symmetry.space_group_name_H-M   'P 1'
#
loop_
_entity.id
_entity.type
_entity.pdbx_description
1 polymer ?
#
loop_
_entity_poly.entity_id
_entity_poly.type
_entity_poly.pdbx_seq_one_letter_code
_entity_poly.pdbx_strand_id
1 'polypeptide(L)'
;TDSTVLRNLGVGFAHSVIAYEASLKGISKLELNAGRIAEDLDACWEVLAEPIQTVMRRYAIENPYEKLKELTRGKGISPEALLAFIDGLDMPAAAKEELKQLTPARYIGNAVAQAKRI
;
A
#
# COMPACT_ATOMS: atom_id res chain seq x y z
N THR A 1 -49.74 14.76 3.61
CA THR A 1 -50.06 14.51 2.20
C THR A 1 -48.79 14.63 1.39
N ASP A 2 -48.59 13.81 0.37
CA ASP A 2 -47.30 13.71 -0.34
C ASP A 2 -46.88 15.01 -1.03
N SER A 3 -47.83 15.90 -1.34
CA SER A 3 -47.54 17.18 -1.99
C SER A 3 -46.71 18.15 -1.15
N THR A 4 -46.71 18.04 0.19
CA THR A 4 -45.84 18.85 1.06
C THR A 4 -44.42 18.29 1.13
N VAL A 5 -44.27 16.97 1.03
CA VAL A 5 -42.96 16.30 0.98
C VAL A 5 -42.28 16.56 -0.37
N LEU A 6 -43.02 16.48 -1.48
CA LEU A 6 -42.49 16.74 -2.83
C LEU A 6 -41.95 18.18 -3.00
N ARG A 7 -42.51 19.15 -2.27
CA ARG A 7 -41.99 20.54 -2.26
C ARG A 7 -40.62 20.67 -1.58
N ASN A 8 -40.17 19.65 -0.83
CA ASN A 8 -38.87 19.63 -0.17
C ASN A 8 -37.80 18.84 -0.93
N LEU A 9 -38.12 18.28 -2.11
CA LEU A 9 -37.11 17.59 -2.93
C LEU A 9 -35.88 18.47 -3.21
N GLY A 10 -36.11 19.76 -3.47
CA GLY A 10 -35.04 20.74 -3.69
C GLY A 10 -34.10 20.94 -2.49
N VAL A 11 -34.55 20.67 -1.26
CA VAL A 11 -33.73 20.80 -0.05
C VAL A 11 -32.61 19.75 -0.05
N GLY A 12 -32.93 18.51 -0.41
CA GLY A 12 -31.95 17.44 -0.55
C GLY A 12 -30.88 17.79 -1.60
N PHE A 13 -31.32 18.24 -2.78
CA PHE A 13 -30.41 18.68 -3.84
C PHE A 13 -29.57 19.90 -3.42
N ALA A 14 -30.16 20.89 -2.74
CA ALA A 14 -29.43 22.05 -2.27
C ALA A 14 -28.29 21.66 -1.31
N HIS A 15 -28.55 20.76 -0.36
CA HIS A 15 -27.50 20.24 0.52
C HIS A 15 -26.42 19.48 -0.24
N SER A 16 -26.80 18.65 -1.22
CA SER A 16 -25.83 17.94 -2.06
C SER A 16 -24.95 18.90 -2.86
N VAL A 17 -25.53 19.92 -3.50
CA VAL A 17 -24.78 20.91 -4.29
C VAL A 17 -23.79 21.66 -3.41
N ILE A 18 -24.24 22.13 -2.24
CA ILE A 18 -23.36 22.80 -1.27
C ILE A 18 -22.20 21.87 -0.87
N ALA A 19 -22.48 20.59 -0.62
CA ALA A 19 -21.44 19.61 -0.29
C ALA A 19 -20.45 19.43 -1.44
N TYR A 20 -20.92 19.33 -2.68
CA TYR A 20 -20.06 19.18 -3.86
C TYR A 20 -19.15 20.39 -4.07
N GLU A 21 -19.68 21.60 -3.95
CA GLU A 21 -18.89 22.83 -4.07
C GLU A 21 -17.83 22.92 -2.97
N ALA A 22 -18.20 22.59 -1.73
CA ALA A 22 -17.27 22.55 -0.61
C ALA A 22 -16.17 21.51 -0.82
N SER A 23 -16.51 20.31 -1.28
CA SER A 23 -15.56 19.24 -1.60
C SER A 23 -14.61 19.65 -2.72
N LEU A 24 -15.10 20.22 -3.82
CA LEU A 24 -14.26 20.69 -4.92
C LEU A 24 -13.28 21.78 -4.46
N LYS A 25 -13.76 22.74 -3.65
CA LYS A 25 -12.92 23.78 -3.04
C LYS A 25 -11.90 23.24 -2.05
N GLY A 26 -12.22 22.15 -1.36
CA GLY A 26 -11.29 21.45 -0.48
C GLY A 26 -10.20 20.72 -1.27
N ILE A 27 -10.62 19.92 -2.25
CA ILE A 27 -9.72 19.13 -3.12
C ILE A 27 -8.75 20.03 -3.88
N SER A 28 -9.20 21.19 -4.36
CA SER A 28 -8.35 22.14 -5.11
C SER A 28 -7.22 22.75 -4.27
N LYS A 29 -7.23 22.55 -2.95
CA LYS A 29 -6.20 23.06 -2.01
C LYS A 29 -5.26 21.97 -1.52
N LEU A 30 -5.48 20.72 -1.91
CA LEU A 30 -4.63 19.61 -1.46
C LEU A 30 -3.29 19.69 -2.17
N GLU A 31 -2.22 19.64 -1.37
CA GLU A 31 -0.85 19.46 -1.84
C GLU A 31 -0.25 18.19 -1.23
N LEU A 32 0.54 17.49 -2.04
CA LEU A 32 1.16 16.23 -1.62
C LEU A 32 2.33 16.51 -0.67
N ASN A 33 2.26 15.99 0.55
CA ASN A 33 3.42 15.92 1.43
C ASN A 33 4.24 14.65 1.13
N ALA A 34 5.06 14.72 0.08
CA ALA A 34 5.85 13.58 -0.38
C ALA A 34 6.87 13.10 0.67
N GLY A 35 7.46 14.01 1.44
CA GLY A 35 8.43 13.68 2.49
C GLY A 35 7.81 12.81 3.57
N ARG A 36 6.63 13.20 4.09
CA ARG A 36 5.93 12.44 5.12
C ARG A 36 5.52 11.05 4.65
N ILE A 37 5.07 10.93 3.39
CA ILE A 37 4.71 9.63 2.81
C ILE A 37 5.95 8.74 2.65
N ALA A 38 7.08 9.31 2.20
CA ALA A 38 8.32 8.57 2.07
C ALA A 38 8.83 8.04 3.43
N GLU A 39 8.75 8.86 4.48
CA GLU A 39 9.07 8.44 5.85
C GLU A 39 8.18 7.29 6.34
N ASP A 40 6.87 7.37 6.12
CA ASP A 40 5.95 6.30 6.52
C ASP A 40 6.21 5.00 5.77
N LEU A 41 6.55 5.08 4.48
CA LEU A 41 6.92 3.92 3.68
C LEU A 41 8.26 3.31 4.15
N ASP A 42 9.26 4.13 4.44
CA ASP A 42 10.57 3.67 4.91
C ASP A 42 10.53 3.11 6.35
N ALA A 43 9.52 3.47 7.14
CA ALA A 43 9.29 2.88 8.46
C ALA A 43 8.59 1.52 8.43
N CYS A 44 8.04 1.10 7.28
CA CYS A 44 7.14 -0.06 7.17
C CYS A 44 7.69 -1.16 6.25
N TRP A 45 8.89 -1.69 6.54
CA TRP A 45 9.50 -2.76 5.74
C TRP A 45 8.80 -4.12 5.85
N GLU A 46 7.96 -4.31 6.87
CA GLU A 46 7.13 -5.51 7.05
C GLU A 46 6.16 -5.76 5.90
N VAL A 47 5.81 -4.74 5.11
CA VAL A 47 4.94 -4.90 3.92
C VAL A 47 5.60 -5.76 2.84
N LEU A 48 6.93 -5.87 2.85
CA LEU A 48 7.68 -6.73 1.92
C LEU A 48 7.68 -8.21 2.33
N ALA A 49 7.08 -8.58 3.46
CA ALA A 49 6.97 -9.98 3.87
C ALA A 49 6.20 -10.83 2.84
N GLU A 50 5.11 -10.31 2.29
CA GLU A 50 4.28 -11.03 1.31
C GLU A 50 5.02 -11.33 -0.01
N PRO A 51 5.67 -10.37 -0.70
CA PRO A 51 6.37 -10.69 -1.95
C PRO A 51 7.52 -11.67 -1.72
N ILE A 52 8.23 -11.56 -0.60
CA ILE A 52 9.29 -12.51 -0.24
C ILE A 52 8.69 -13.90 -0.03
N GLN A 53 7.59 -14.02 0.71
CA GLN A 53 6.89 -15.29 0.90
C GLN A 53 6.45 -15.91 -0.42
N THR A 54 5.93 -15.09 -1.33
CA THR A 54 5.46 -15.51 -2.65
C THR A 54 6.61 -16.02 -3.52
N VAL A 55 7.77 -15.36 -3.49
CA VAL A 55 8.97 -15.84 -4.19
C VAL A 55 9.54 -17.10 -3.54
N MET A 56 9.54 -17.21 -2.22
CA MET A 56 9.93 -18.45 -1.52
C MET A 56 9.06 -19.64 -1.95
N ARG A 57 7.73 -19.45 -2.06
CA ARG A 57 6.81 -20.49 -2.57
C ARG A 57 7.12 -20.87 -4.02
N ARG A 58 7.46 -19.90 -4.87
CA ARG A 58 7.85 -20.16 -6.27
C ARG A 58 9.06 -21.09 -6.39
N TYR A 59 10.01 -21.00 -5.45
CA TYR A 59 11.19 -21.86 -5.39
C TYR A 59 11.05 -23.06 -4.45
N ALA A 60 9.82 -23.40 -4.04
CA ALA A 60 9.52 -24.54 -3.18
C ALA A 60 10.27 -24.54 -1.82
N ILE A 61 10.61 -23.37 -1.29
CA ILE A 61 11.18 -23.25 0.05
C ILE A 61 10.11 -23.64 1.08
N GLU A 62 10.44 -24.59 1.94
CA GLU A 62 9.52 -25.09 2.97
C GLU A 62 9.19 -24.04 4.04
N ASN A 63 7.96 -24.11 4.54
CA ASN A 63 7.45 -23.29 5.65
C ASN A 63 7.75 -21.78 5.53
N PRO A 64 7.45 -21.13 4.38
CA PRO A 64 7.89 -19.77 4.12
C PRO A 64 7.25 -18.74 5.06
N TYR A 65 6.00 -19.01 5.47
CA TYR A 65 5.30 -18.20 6.47
C TYR A 65 5.99 -18.23 7.85
N GLU A 66 6.36 -19.42 8.34
CA GLU A 66 6.99 -19.54 9.67
C GLU A 66 8.39 -18.93 9.67
N LYS A 67 9.18 -19.13 8.61
CA LYS A 67 10.50 -18.50 8.43
C LYS A 67 10.41 -16.96 8.48
N LEU A 68 9.40 -16.37 7.83
CA LEU A 68 9.15 -14.93 7.87
C LEU A 68 8.62 -14.47 9.23
N LYS A 69 7.75 -15.25 9.86
CA LYS A 69 7.21 -14.94 11.19
C LYS A 69 8.29 -14.88 12.25
N GLU A 70 9.34 -15.70 12.15
CA GLU A 70 10.51 -15.62 13.02
C GLU A 70 11.24 -14.28 12.86
N LEU A 71 11.35 -13.76 11.64
CA LEU A 71 11.95 -12.46 11.34
C LEU A 71 11.11 -11.28 11.87
N THR A 72 9.78 -11.41 11.85
CA THR A 72 8.85 -10.33 12.23
C THR A 72 8.39 -10.36 13.68
N ARG A 73 8.85 -11.34 14.48
CA ARG A 73 8.32 -11.55 15.84
C ARG A 73 8.76 -10.45 16.81
N GLY A 74 7.82 -9.59 17.18
CA GLY A 74 7.97 -8.65 18.30
C GLY A 74 8.76 -7.37 18.00
N LYS A 75 9.10 -7.09 16.73
CA LYS A 75 9.81 -5.88 16.28
C LYS A 75 9.39 -5.50 14.86
N GLY A 76 9.51 -4.21 14.52
CA GLY A 76 9.51 -3.78 13.12
C GLY A 76 10.73 -4.37 12.40
N ILE A 77 10.58 -4.71 11.12
CA ILE A 77 11.68 -5.25 10.32
C ILE A 77 12.59 -4.10 9.92
N SER A 78 13.90 -4.22 10.16
CA SER A 78 14.86 -3.27 9.59
C SER A 78 15.25 -3.70 8.15
N PRO A 79 15.60 -2.76 7.27
CA PRO A 79 16.09 -3.07 5.93
C PRO A 79 17.22 -4.11 5.96
N GLU A 80 18.17 -3.95 6.87
CA GLU A 80 19.35 -4.80 7.00
C GLU A 80 18.98 -6.23 7.41
N ALA A 81 18.02 -6.37 8.34
CA ALA A 81 17.53 -7.67 8.76
C ALA A 81 16.84 -8.41 7.61
N LEU A 82 16.08 -7.69 6.78
CA LEU A 82 15.41 -8.26 5.60
C LEU A 82 16.41 -8.71 4.54
N LEU A 83 17.44 -7.89 4.26
CA LEU A 83 18.49 -8.22 3.31
C LEU A 83 19.29 -9.46 3.76
N ALA A 84 19.68 -9.51 5.04
CA ALA A 84 20.36 -10.67 5.62
C ALA A 84 19.49 -11.94 5.56
N PHE A 85 18.18 -11.81 5.77
CA PHE A 85 17.24 -12.93 5.61
C PHE A 85 17.22 -13.45 4.17
N ILE A 86 17.13 -12.56 3.17
CA ILE A 86 17.11 -12.93 1.75
C ILE A 86 18.40 -13.65 1.35
N ASP A 87 19.56 -13.22 1.86
CA ASP A 87 20.84 -13.86 1.60
C ASP A 87 20.90 -15.31 2.09
N GLY A 88 20.23 -15.61 3.20
CA GLY A 88 20.14 -16.95 3.79
C GLY A 88 19.18 -17.92 3.08
N LEU A 89 18.38 -17.47 2.10
CA LEU A 89 17.41 -18.33 1.42
C LEU A 89 18.08 -19.27 0.42
N ASP A 90 17.60 -20.51 0.31
CA ASP A 90 18.06 -21.46 -0.71
C ASP A 90 17.30 -21.23 -2.03
N MET A 91 17.77 -20.25 -2.82
CA MET A 91 17.18 -19.89 -4.11
C MET A 91 18.23 -19.26 -5.04
N PRO A 92 17.98 -19.18 -6.37
CA PRO A 92 18.93 -18.62 -7.32
C PRO A 92 19.35 -17.18 -7.00
N ALA A 93 20.62 -16.84 -7.23
CA ALA A 93 21.16 -15.51 -6.96
C ALA A 93 20.36 -14.40 -7.67
N ALA A 94 19.92 -14.62 -8.91
CA ALA A 94 19.08 -13.67 -9.64
C ALA A 94 17.77 -13.34 -8.89
N ALA A 95 17.14 -14.34 -8.27
CA ALA A 95 15.92 -14.14 -7.50
C ALA A 95 16.18 -13.35 -6.20
N LYS A 96 17.32 -13.61 -5.54
CA LYS A 96 17.73 -12.83 -4.37
C LYS A 96 17.97 -11.37 -4.73
N GLU A 97 18.68 -11.11 -5.83
CA GLU A 97 18.95 -9.75 -6.29
C GLU A 97 17.67 -9.00 -6.67
N GLU A 98 16.70 -9.66 -7.30
CA GLU A 98 15.37 -9.08 -7.53
C GLU A 98 14.66 -8.71 -6.23
N LEU A 99 14.67 -9.59 -5.22
CA LEU A 99 14.06 -9.31 -3.92
C LEU A 99 14.74 -8.16 -3.18
N LYS A 100 16.08 -8.04 -3.26
CA LYS A 100 16.85 -6.96 -2.61
C LYS A 100 16.61 -5.58 -3.23
N GLN A 101 16.13 -5.53 -4.47
CA GLN A 101 15.76 -4.26 -5.11
C GLN A 101 14.37 -3.75 -4.71
N LEU A 102 13.58 -4.57 -3.98
CA LEU A 102 12.29 -4.17 -3.48
C LEU A 102 12.45 -3.17 -2.33
N THR A 103 11.62 -2.13 -2.38
CA THR A 103 11.40 -1.20 -1.28
C THR A 103 9.90 -1.02 -1.11
N PRO A 104 9.41 -0.63 0.08
CA PRO A 104 7.98 -0.35 0.28
C PRO A 104 7.43 0.64 -0.76
N ALA A 105 8.21 1.66 -1.12
CA ALA A 105 7.85 2.66 -2.12
C ALA A 105 7.76 2.13 -3.56
N ARG A 106 8.49 1.05 -3.90
CA ARG A 106 8.46 0.45 -5.25
C ARG A 106 7.53 -0.76 -5.34
N TYR A 107 7.13 -1.33 -4.22
CA TYR A 107 6.20 -2.45 -4.17
C TYR A 107 4.74 -2.00 -4.29
N ILE A 108 4.41 -1.35 -5.41
CA ILE A 108 3.08 -0.78 -5.69
C ILE A 108 2.29 -1.57 -6.76
N GLY A 109 2.80 -2.74 -7.15
CA GLY A 109 2.20 -3.56 -8.22
C GLY A 109 2.00 -2.77 -9.51
N ASN A 110 0.77 -2.77 -10.04
CA ASN A 110 0.40 -2.03 -11.24
C ASN A 110 -0.37 -0.72 -10.94
N ALA A 111 -0.27 -0.17 -9.73
CA ALA A 111 -1.04 1.00 -9.27
C ALA A 111 -0.94 2.20 -10.23
N VAL A 112 0.27 2.54 -10.69
CA VAL A 112 0.49 3.65 -11.64
C VAL A 112 -0.25 3.41 -12.97
N ALA A 113 -0.24 2.16 -13.45
CA ALA A 113 -0.93 1.82 -14.69
C ALA A 113 -2.46 1.88 -14.54
N GLN A 114 -3.00 1.52 -13.37
CA GLN A 114 -4.43 1.63 -13.09
C GLN A 114 -4.86 3.09 -12.93
N ALA A 115 -4.09 3.89 -12.19
CA ALA A 115 -4.39 5.31 -11.97
C ALA A 115 -4.43 6.11 -13.28
N LYS A 116 -3.58 5.77 -14.26
CA LYS A 116 -3.54 6.41 -15.58
C LYS A 116 -4.65 5.97 -16.54
N ARG A 117 -5.40 4.90 -16.23
CA ARG A 117 -6.46 4.36 -17.10
C ARG A 117 -7.83 4.98 -16.84
N ILE A 118 -7.99 5.72 -15.74
CA ILE A 118 -9.22 6.41 -15.33
C ILE A 118 -9.15 7.83 -15.88
#